data_AF-A0AAP2GNR9-F1
#
_entry.id   AF-A0AAP2GNR9-F1
#
_cell.length_a   1.000
_cell.length_b   1.000
_cell.length_c   1.000
_cell.angle_alpha   90.00
_cell.angle_beta   90.00
_cell.angle_gamma   90.00
#
_symmetry.space_group_name_H-M   'P 1'
#
loop_
_entity.id
_entity.type
_entity.pdbx_description
1 polymer ?
#
loop_
_entity_poly.entity_id
_entity_poly.type
_entity_poly.pdbx_seq_one_letter_code
_entity_poly.pdbx_strand_id
1 'polypeptide(L)'
;MNNIAKAVSIKYGLLIAAMGIAVSTLTYTLGGGTVSNAGGFLVAAVTALTWLVKIVLLGMSHYEFNKKNNGYISFRQAIVIGLLVIAISHILNLAFSLISYQFFMKETLDQQLENVGGYGVSVSYVQMVLAASISGILLDIVVLFFVITIEAHWKIYKKAGKEGWAALVPIYSTVVMLDIVGKPAIWLLLLFIPFVNIIFAIWMVNLLAKRFGKDEGYTVGLLLLPFVFYPMLGLSEEQMLPEDGVNLQY
;
A
#
# COMPACT_ATOMS: atom_id res chain seq x y z
N MET A 1 -12.75 16.52 9.52
CA MET A 1 -11.38 16.37 9.01
C MET A 1 -10.65 17.70 9.16
N ASN A 2 -9.46 17.71 9.76
CA ASN A 2 -8.70 18.94 9.97
C ASN A 2 -8.15 19.50 8.64
N ASN A 3 -7.76 20.78 8.63
CA ASN A 3 -7.26 21.45 7.43
C ASN A 3 -5.98 20.82 6.88
N ILE A 4 -5.17 20.22 7.75
CA ILE A 4 -3.92 19.54 7.37
C ILE A 4 -4.21 18.32 6.48
N ALA A 5 -5.11 17.43 6.92
CA ALA A 5 -5.48 16.23 6.16
C ALA A 5 -6.07 16.59 4.78
N LYS A 6 -6.91 17.64 4.71
CA LYS A 6 -7.43 18.16 3.44
C LYS A 6 -6.30 18.59 2.51
N ALA A 7 -5.41 19.47 2.98
CA ALA A 7 -4.33 20.03 2.17
C ALA A 7 -3.36 18.95 1.66
N VAL A 8 -2.98 18.02 2.53
CA VAL A 8 -2.11 16.89 2.16
C VAL A 8 -2.81 16.00 1.13
N SER A 9 -4.06 15.61 1.37
CA SER A 9 -4.77 14.70 0.45
C SER A 9 -4.95 15.31 -0.94
N ILE A 10 -5.26 16.61 -1.02
CA ILE A 10 -5.36 17.35 -2.28
C ILE A 10 -4.03 17.36 -3.02
N LYS A 11 -2.94 17.73 -2.33
CA LYS A 11 -1.61 17.80 -2.94
C LYS A 11 -1.19 16.45 -3.55
N TYR A 12 -1.25 15.37 -2.78
CA TYR A 12 -0.80 14.06 -3.26
C TYR A 12 -1.78 13.42 -4.25
N GLY A 13 -3.09 13.65 -4.08
CA GLY A 13 -4.10 13.23 -5.07
C GLY A 13 -3.89 13.89 -6.44
N LEU A 14 -3.57 15.19 -6.47
CA LEU A 14 -3.22 15.91 -7.71
C LEU A 14 -1.93 15.40 -8.34
N LEU A 15 -0.90 15.09 -7.55
CA LEU A 15 0.36 14.55 -8.07
C LEU A 15 0.16 13.17 -8.72
N ILE A 16 -0.60 12.28 -8.07
CA ILE A 16 -0.92 10.96 -8.63
C ILE A 16 -1.79 11.10 -9.88
N ALA A 17 -2.75 12.03 -9.89
CA ALA A 17 -3.56 12.32 -11.08
C ALA A 17 -2.71 12.79 -12.26
N ALA A 18 -1.87 13.80 -12.05
CA ALA A 18 -1.01 14.37 -13.08
C ALA A 18 -0.06 13.30 -13.66
N MET A 19 0.51 12.45 -12.80
CA MET A 19 1.32 11.32 -13.24
C MET A 19 0.52 10.32 -14.07
N GLY A 20 -0.69 9.94 -13.62
CA GLY A 20 -1.57 9.02 -14.34
C GLY A 20 -1.92 9.52 -15.74
N ILE A 21 -2.24 10.81 -15.86
CA ILE A 21 -2.53 11.48 -17.14
C ILE A 21 -1.28 11.52 -18.05
N ALA A 22 -0.11 11.82 -17.49
CA ALA A 22 1.13 11.83 -18.25
C ALA A 22 1.47 10.44 -18.79
N VAL A 23 1.31 9.41 -17.95
CA VAL A 23 1.57 8.01 -18.31
C VAL A 23 0.58 7.49 -19.34
N SER A 24 -0.71 7.83 -19.23
CA SER A 24 -1.71 7.41 -20.22
C SER A 24 -1.44 8.05 -21.59
N THR A 25 -1.09 9.34 -21.61
CA THR A 25 -0.70 10.05 -22.82
C THR A 25 0.56 9.45 -23.45
N LEU A 26 1.59 9.19 -22.63
CA LEU A 26 2.83 8.55 -23.09
C LEU A 26 2.59 7.13 -23.62
N THR A 27 1.73 6.36 -22.97
CA THR A 27 1.41 5.00 -23.41
C THR A 27 0.69 5.02 -24.76
N TYR A 28 -0.20 5.98 -24.98
CA TYR A 28 -0.86 6.17 -26.28
C TYR A 28 0.15 6.53 -27.38
N THR A 29 1.11 7.43 -27.11
CA THR A 29 2.13 7.82 -28.10
C THR A 29 3.14 6.71 -28.38
N LEU A 30 3.48 5.89 -27.38
CA LEU A 30 4.41 4.76 -27.51
C LEU A 30 3.75 3.49 -28.09
N GLY A 31 2.43 3.32 -27.91
CA GLY A 31 1.68 2.12 -28.28
C GLY A 31 0.94 2.18 -29.62
N GLY A 32 0.91 3.34 -30.28
CA GLY A 32 0.13 3.56 -31.52
C GLY A 32 0.64 2.88 -32.79
N GLY A 33 1.75 2.13 -32.75
CA GLY A 33 2.32 1.48 -33.93
C GLY A 33 2.95 0.14 -33.59
N THR A 34 2.16 -0.94 -33.65
CA THR A 34 2.57 -2.35 -33.47
C THR A 34 3.23 -2.69 -32.13
N VAL A 35 2.65 -3.64 -31.40
CA VAL A 35 3.24 -4.26 -30.21
C VAL A 35 4.43 -5.12 -30.64
N SER A 36 5.55 -4.49 -31.01
CA SER A 36 6.84 -5.18 -31.03
C SER A 36 7.18 -5.56 -29.58
N ASN A 37 7.95 -6.64 -29.39
CA ASN A 37 8.39 -7.06 -28.05
C ASN A 37 9.06 -5.91 -27.26
N ALA A 38 9.71 -4.98 -27.96
CA ALA A 38 10.33 -3.79 -27.37
C ALA A 38 9.29 -2.74 -26.91
N GLY A 39 8.27 -2.45 -27.70
CA GLY A 39 7.20 -1.49 -27.33
C GLY A 39 6.38 -1.97 -26.13
N GLY A 40 6.02 -3.25 -26.11
CA GLY A 40 5.33 -3.87 -24.97
C GLY A 40 6.15 -3.83 -23.67
N PHE A 41 7.46 -4.08 -23.76
CA PHE A 41 8.37 -4.00 -22.61
C PHE A 41 8.46 -2.57 -22.05
N LEU A 42 8.54 -1.55 -22.91
CA LEU A 42 8.58 -0.15 -22.48
C LEU A 42 7.28 0.25 -21.77
N VAL A 43 6.11 -0.11 -22.31
CA VAL A 43 4.82 0.16 -21.66
C VAL A 43 4.73 -0.54 -20.29
N ALA A 44 5.17 -1.80 -20.21
CA ALA A 44 5.21 -2.54 -18.95
C ALA A 44 6.15 -1.86 -17.93
N ALA A 45 7.34 -1.43 -18.35
CA ALA A 45 8.30 -0.74 -17.49
C ALA A 45 7.75 0.60 -16.98
N VAL A 46 7.17 1.43 -17.85
CA VAL A 46 6.53 2.70 -17.47
C VAL A 46 5.38 2.46 -16.50
N THR A 47 4.56 1.44 -16.75
CA THR A 47 3.45 1.07 -15.86
C THR A 47 3.98 0.66 -14.49
N ALA A 48 5.00 -0.21 -14.43
CA ALA A 48 5.61 -0.64 -13.17
C ALA A 48 6.22 0.52 -12.38
N LEU A 49 6.92 1.44 -13.05
CA LEU A 49 7.45 2.66 -12.43
C LEU A 49 6.33 3.53 -11.84
N THR A 50 5.20 3.63 -12.54
CA THR A 50 4.03 4.39 -12.05
C THR A 50 3.50 3.81 -10.74
N TRP A 51 3.44 2.48 -10.61
CA TRP A 51 3.06 1.81 -9.36
C TRP A 51 4.05 2.09 -8.22
N LEU A 52 5.36 2.05 -8.50
CA LEU A 52 6.38 2.38 -7.50
C LEU A 52 6.26 3.83 -7.03
N VAL A 53 6.07 4.78 -7.95
CA VAL A 53 5.89 6.19 -7.60
C VAL A 53 4.60 6.39 -6.80
N LYS A 54 3.50 5.70 -7.12
CA LYS A 54 2.26 5.74 -6.31
C LYS A 54 2.50 5.29 -4.86
N ILE A 55 3.22 4.18 -4.65
CA ILE A 55 3.56 3.69 -3.30
C ILE A 55 4.32 4.78 -2.53
N VAL A 56 5.32 5.40 -3.17
CA VAL A 56 6.11 6.47 -2.58
C VAL A 56 5.24 7.69 -2.26
N LEU A 57 4.38 8.12 -3.18
CA LEU A 57 3.51 9.28 -2.97
C LEU A 57 2.47 9.04 -1.87
N LEU A 58 1.93 7.83 -1.73
CA LEU A 58 1.06 7.45 -0.63
C LEU A 58 1.79 7.52 0.72
N GLY A 59 2.99 6.92 0.82
CA GLY A 59 3.80 7.01 2.04
C GLY A 59 4.24 8.45 2.37
N MET A 60 4.59 9.24 1.36
CA MET A 60 4.89 10.66 1.52
C MET A 60 3.70 11.47 2.02
N SER A 61 2.48 11.11 1.61
CA SER A 61 1.26 11.75 2.11
C SER A 61 1.09 11.54 3.61
N HIS A 62 1.31 10.31 4.10
CA HIS A 62 1.27 10.01 5.53
C HIS A 62 2.42 10.68 6.27
N TYR A 63 3.63 10.67 5.71
CA TYR A 63 4.80 11.34 6.29
C TYR A 63 4.58 12.85 6.42
N GLU A 64 4.09 13.53 5.39
CA GLU A 64 3.83 14.96 5.42
C GLU A 64 2.72 15.31 6.40
N PHE A 65 1.65 14.51 6.45
CA PHE A 65 0.61 14.67 7.46
C PHE A 65 1.19 14.49 8.87
N ASN A 66 1.93 13.41 9.11
CA ASN A 66 2.58 13.12 10.38
C ASN A 66 3.46 14.28 10.84
N LYS A 67 4.31 14.81 9.95
CA LYS A 67 5.18 15.96 10.23
C LYS A 67 4.38 17.23 10.59
N LYS A 68 3.27 17.49 9.90
CA LYS A 68 2.40 18.64 10.17
C LYS A 68 1.47 18.44 11.37
N ASN A 69 1.22 17.19 11.77
CA ASN A 69 0.32 16.78 12.85
C ASN A 69 1.11 16.33 14.09
N ASN A 70 2.11 17.14 14.49
CA ASN A 70 2.92 16.94 15.70
C ASN A 70 3.64 15.59 15.79
N GLY A 71 4.01 14.99 14.66
CA GLY A 71 4.72 13.70 14.63
C GLY A 71 3.81 12.49 14.93
N TYR A 72 2.49 12.68 14.92
CA TYR A 72 1.52 11.61 15.12
C TYR A 72 0.56 11.42 13.94
N ILE A 73 0.31 10.14 13.62
CA ILE A 73 -0.73 9.69 12.69
C ILE A 73 -1.31 8.40 13.25
N SER A 74 -2.62 8.41 13.50
CA SER A 74 -3.37 7.22 13.92
C SER A 74 -3.79 6.37 12.73
N PHE A 75 -4.11 5.10 12.97
CA PHE A 75 -4.56 4.18 11.92
C PHE A 75 -5.76 4.73 11.13
N ARG A 76 -6.76 5.29 11.82
CA ARG A 76 -7.91 5.95 11.18
C ARG A 76 -7.50 7.10 10.28
N GLN A 77 -6.56 7.93 10.72
CA GLN A 77 -6.07 9.07 9.93
C GLN A 77 -5.34 8.60 8.68
N ALA A 78 -4.48 7.58 8.80
CA ALA A 78 -3.78 6.98 7.66
C ALA A 78 -4.77 6.46 6.60
N ILE A 79 -5.79 5.70 7.00
CA ILE A 79 -6.85 5.25 6.08
C ILE A 79 -7.54 6.44 5.40
N VAL A 80 -7.99 7.42 6.18
CA VAL A 80 -8.77 8.54 5.63
C VAL A 80 -7.95 9.36 4.63
N ILE A 81 -6.68 9.62 4.93
CA ILE A 81 -5.79 10.38 4.03
C ILE A 81 -5.55 9.58 2.75
N GLY A 82 -5.17 8.31 2.87
CA GLY A 82 -4.93 7.45 1.71
C GLY A 82 -6.16 7.32 0.80
N LEU A 83 -7.34 7.07 1.37
CA LEU A 83 -8.58 6.98 0.60
C LEU A 83 -8.92 8.30 -0.12
N LEU A 84 -8.67 9.45 0.50
CA LEU A 84 -8.89 10.74 -0.15
C LEU A 84 -7.90 11.01 -1.27
N VAL A 85 -6.62 10.66 -1.08
CA VAL A 85 -5.59 10.73 -2.14
C VAL A 85 -6.03 9.88 -3.34
N ILE A 86 -6.45 8.63 -3.10
CA ILE A 86 -6.95 7.72 -4.12
C ILE A 86 -8.17 8.33 -4.81
N ALA A 87 -9.20 8.73 -4.06
CA ALA A 87 -10.44 9.27 -4.61
C ALA A 87 -10.20 10.50 -5.51
N ILE A 88 -9.42 11.47 -5.04
CA ILE A 88 -9.07 12.67 -5.82
C ILE A 88 -8.36 12.27 -7.12
N SER A 89 -7.41 11.35 -7.04
CA SER A 89 -6.66 10.92 -8.22
C SER A 89 -7.53 10.21 -9.27
N HIS A 90 -8.44 9.34 -8.83
CA HIS A 90 -9.33 8.59 -9.73
C HIS A 90 -10.41 9.46 -10.36
N ILE A 91 -10.98 10.41 -9.60
CA ILE A 91 -11.94 11.37 -10.15
C ILE A 91 -11.31 12.16 -11.30
N LEU A 92 -10.07 12.64 -11.12
CA LEU A 92 -9.36 13.41 -12.14
C LEU A 92 -8.96 12.57 -13.36
N ASN A 93 -8.45 11.35 -13.15
CA ASN A 93 -8.12 10.45 -14.26
C ASN A 93 -9.37 10.01 -15.05
N LEU A 94 -10.49 9.76 -14.36
CA LEU A 94 -11.76 9.43 -14.99
C LEU A 94 -12.28 10.61 -15.82
N ALA A 95 -12.28 11.82 -15.24
CA ALA A 95 -12.68 13.04 -15.96
C ALA A 95 -11.81 13.26 -17.21
N PHE A 96 -10.49 13.14 -17.09
CA PHE A 96 -9.56 13.24 -18.21
C PHE A 96 -9.86 12.19 -19.30
N SER A 97 -10.12 10.94 -18.91
CA SER A 97 -10.38 9.84 -19.85
C SER A 97 -11.68 10.04 -20.63
N LEU A 98 -12.72 10.59 -19.98
CA LEU A 98 -14.01 10.88 -20.61
C LEU A 98 -13.95 12.11 -21.52
N ILE A 99 -13.26 13.17 -21.08
CA ILE A 99 -13.02 14.36 -21.92
C ILE A 99 -12.20 13.96 -23.15
N SER A 100 -11.12 13.21 -22.95
CA SER A 100 -10.24 12.80 -24.06
C SER A 100 -10.98 11.96 -25.10
N TYR A 101 -11.87 11.07 -24.65
CA TYR A 101 -12.74 10.32 -25.54
C TYR A 101 -13.68 11.22 -26.32
N GLN A 102 -14.44 12.08 -25.64
CA GLN A 102 -15.47 12.91 -26.26
C GLN A 102 -14.89 13.87 -27.31
N PHE A 103 -13.68 14.39 -27.09
CA PHE A 103 -13.11 15.44 -27.95
C PHE A 103 -12.07 14.94 -28.95
N PHE A 104 -11.35 13.85 -28.68
CA PHE A 104 -10.19 13.46 -29.49
C PHE A 104 -10.27 12.06 -30.12
N MET A 105 -11.02 11.12 -29.53
CA MET A 105 -10.87 9.70 -29.90
C MET A 105 -12.19 8.97 -30.20
N LYS A 106 -13.35 9.64 -30.07
CA LYS A 106 -14.67 8.99 -30.17
C LYS A 106 -14.82 8.13 -31.42
N GLU A 107 -14.62 8.71 -32.60
CA GLU A 107 -14.79 8.01 -33.88
C GLU A 107 -13.86 6.79 -34.01
N THR A 108 -12.57 6.98 -33.74
CA THR A 108 -11.57 5.91 -33.80
C THR A 108 -11.89 4.76 -32.84
N LEU A 109 -12.28 5.06 -31.60
CA LEU A 109 -12.54 4.05 -30.58
C LEU A 109 -13.87 3.33 -30.82
N ASP A 110 -14.93 4.03 -31.23
CA ASP A 110 -16.21 3.41 -31.55
C ASP A 110 -16.03 2.42 -32.72
N GLN A 111 -15.26 2.80 -33.75
CA GLN A 111 -14.93 1.91 -34.86
C GLN A 111 -14.11 0.68 -34.41
N GLN A 112 -13.15 0.84 -33.50
CA GLN A 112 -12.39 -0.28 -32.93
C GLN A 112 -13.30 -1.21 -32.11
N LEU A 113 -14.22 -0.66 -31.32
CA LEU A 113 -15.13 -1.44 -30.47
C LEU A 113 -16.15 -2.23 -31.29
N GLU A 114 -16.67 -1.69 -32.38
CA GLU A 114 -17.55 -2.43 -33.30
C GLU A 114 -16.84 -3.65 -33.90
N ASN A 115 -15.57 -3.50 -34.28
CA ASN A 115 -14.75 -4.60 -34.80
C ASN A 115 -14.48 -5.69 -33.74
N VAL A 116 -14.38 -5.32 -32.46
CA VAL A 116 -14.25 -6.25 -31.33
C VAL A 116 -15.60 -6.88 -30.96
N GLY A 117 -16.72 -6.19 -31.20
CA GLY A 117 -18.08 -6.64 -30.89
C GLY A 117 -18.56 -7.86 -31.69
N GLY A 118 -17.81 -8.31 -32.71
CA GLY A 118 -18.11 -9.52 -33.49
C GLY A 118 -18.19 -10.82 -32.68
N TYR A 119 -17.80 -10.81 -31.40
CA TYR A 119 -17.92 -11.92 -30.45
C TYR A 119 -19.23 -11.93 -29.64
N GLY A 120 -20.20 -11.06 -29.96
CA GLY A 120 -21.54 -11.04 -29.33
C GLY A 120 -21.64 -10.26 -28.02
N VAL A 121 -20.63 -9.45 -27.67
CA VAL A 121 -20.63 -8.57 -26.50
C VAL A 121 -20.45 -7.12 -26.95
N SER A 122 -21.49 -6.30 -26.82
CA SER A 122 -21.41 -4.85 -27.07
C SER A 122 -21.02 -4.12 -25.78
N VAL A 123 -19.77 -3.63 -25.69
CA VAL A 123 -19.30 -2.80 -24.57
C VAL A 123 -18.96 -1.41 -25.09
N SER A 124 -19.45 -0.36 -24.44
CA SER A 124 -19.09 1.02 -24.80
C SER A 124 -17.77 1.44 -24.15
N TYR A 125 -17.08 2.43 -24.74
CA TYR A 125 -15.86 2.98 -24.15
C TYR A 125 -16.07 3.45 -22.70
N VAL A 126 -17.20 4.08 -22.42
CA VAL A 126 -17.55 4.55 -21.07
C VAL A 126 -17.61 3.38 -20.08
N GLN A 127 -18.18 2.24 -20.46
CA GLN A 127 -18.21 1.04 -19.61
C GLN A 127 -16.80 0.50 -19.36
N MET A 128 -15.94 0.47 -20.38
CA MET A 128 -14.54 0.02 -20.23
C MET A 128 -13.75 0.91 -19.28
N VAL A 129 -13.85 2.23 -19.42
CA VAL A 129 -13.14 3.19 -18.55
C VAL A 129 -13.64 3.10 -17.12
N LEU A 130 -14.95 2.95 -16.90
CA LEU A 130 -15.51 2.78 -15.56
C LEU A 130 -15.02 1.47 -14.93
N ALA A 131 -15.03 0.36 -15.67
CA ALA A 131 -14.53 -0.92 -15.20
C ALA A 131 -13.04 -0.84 -14.83
N ALA A 132 -12.20 -0.28 -15.71
CA ALA A 132 -10.78 -0.07 -15.44
C ALA A 132 -10.54 0.84 -14.22
N SER A 133 -11.34 1.89 -14.08
CA SER A 133 -11.26 2.80 -12.92
C SER A 133 -11.60 2.08 -11.61
N ILE A 134 -12.66 1.27 -11.60
CA ILE A 134 -13.05 0.47 -10.42
C ILE A 134 -11.95 -0.53 -10.07
N SER A 135 -11.44 -1.29 -11.05
CA SER A 135 -10.32 -2.22 -10.84
C SER A 135 -9.08 -1.52 -10.30
N GLY A 136 -8.77 -0.32 -10.82
CA GLY A 136 -7.66 0.50 -10.34
C GLY A 136 -7.83 0.95 -8.89
N ILE A 137 -9.04 1.38 -8.49
CA ILE A 137 -9.35 1.77 -7.11
C ILE A 137 -9.15 0.59 -6.15
N LEU A 138 -9.63 -0.60 -6.52
CA LEU A 138 -9.47 -1.80 -5.68
C LEU A 138 -8.00 -2.15 -5.46
N LEU A 139 -7.18 -2.08 -6.51
CA LEU A 139 -5.75 -2.33 -6.40
C LEU A 139 -5.03 -1.25 -5.58
N ASP A 140 -5.40 0.02 -5.74
CA ASP A 140 -4.85 1.13 -4.94
C ASP A 140 -5.23 1.01 -3.45
N ILE A 141 -6.39 0.43 -3.11
CA ILE A 141 -6.76 0.12 -1.71
C ILE A 141 -5.82 -0.93 -1.13
N VAL A 142 -5.49 -2.00 -1.88
CA VAL A 142 -4.51 -3.01 -1.43
C VAL A 142 -3.15 -2.36 -1.19
N VAL A 143 -2.70 -1.51 -2.11
CA VAL A 143 -1.46 -0.75 -1.97
C VAL A 143 -1.48 0.17 -0.75
N LEU A 144 -2.60 0.82 -0.46
CA LEU A 144 -2.76 1.65 0.74
C LEU A 144 -2.53 0.83 2.01
N PHE A 145 -3.18 -0.33 2.15
CA PHE A 145 -2.98 -1.20 3.32
C PHE A 145 -1.54 -1.71 3.42
N PHE A 146 -0.88 -1.98 2.29
CA PHE A 146 0.53 -2.33 2.26
C PHE A 146 1.42 -1.21 2.80
N VAL A 147 1.23 0.04 2.34
CA VAL A 147 1.95 1.23 2.83
C VAL A 147 1.75 1.44 4.33
N ILE A 148 0.49 1.40 4.80
CA ILE A 148 0.17 1.57 6.22
C ILE A 148 0.83 0.46 7.06
N THR A 149 0.87 -0.77 6.56
CA THR A 149 1.50 -1.90 7.27
C THR A 149 3.02 -1.72 7.39
N ILE A 150 3.68 -1.23 6.35
CA ILE A 150 5.11 -0.87 6.39
C ILE A 150 5.35 0.22 7.44
N GLU A 151 4.56 1.29 7.43
CA GLU A 151 4.66 2.37 8.42
C GLU A 151 4.44 1.87 9.84
N ALA A 152 3.51 0.93 10.02
CA ALA A 152 3.25 0.31 11.31
C ALA A 152 4.47 -0.45 11.84
N HIS A 153 5.08 -1.31 11.01
CA HIS A 153 6.30 -2.03 11.38
C HIS A 153 7.44 -1.05 11.67
N TRP A 154 7.62 -0.03 10.84
CA TRP A 154 8.62 1.01 11.09
C TRP A 154 8.43 1.65 12.49
N LYS A 155 7.19 1.97 12.88
CA LYS A 155 6.90 2.51 14.21
C LYS A 155 7.10 1.49 15.33
N ILE A 156 6.71 0.24 15.15
CA ILE A 156 6.96 -0.84 16.14
C ILE A 156 8.45 -0.93 16.46
N TYR A 157 9.30 -0.90 15.43
CA TYR A 157 10.75 -1.00 15.58
C TYR A 157 11.32 0.22 16.30
N LYS A 158 10.84 1.42 15.95
CA LYS A 158 11.21 2.65 16.65
C LYS A 158 10.78 2.66 18.13
N LYS A 159 9.60 2.13 18.45
CA LYS A 159 9.11 1.98 19.84
C LYS A 159 9.99 1.01 20.64
N ALA A 160 10.57 0.00 19.98
CA ALA A 160 11.52 -0.92 20.59
C ALA A 160 12.97 -0.38 20.66
N GLY A 161 13.20 0.89 20.31
CA GLY A 161 14.54 1.49 20.27
C GLY A 161 15.41 1.02 19.10
N LYS A 162 14.84 0.34 18.11
CA LYS A 162 15.55 -0.16 16.92
C LYS A 162 15.37 0.81 15.74
N GLU A 163 16.15 0.61 14.69
CA GLU A 163 16.04 1.40 13.46
C GLU A 163 14.83 0.96 12.63
N GLY A 164 13.99 1.91 12.22
CA GLY A 164 12.73 1.58 11.52
C GLY A 164 12.92 1.01 10.11
N TRP A 165 14.02 1.35 9.42
CA TRP A 165 14.32 0.81 8.09
C TRP A 165 14.58 -0.70 8.11
N ALA A 166 14.94 -1.25 9.27
CA ALA A 166 15.15 -2.68 9.43
C ALA A 166 13.89 -3.47 9.07
N ALA A 167 12.69 -2.90 9.25
CA ALA A 167 11.43 -3.50 8.85
C ALA A 167 11.31 -3.80 7.35
N LEU A 168 12.05 -3.08 6.49
CA LEU A 168 11.97 -3.21 5.03
C LEU A 168 12.80 -4.35 4.46
N VAL A 169 13.82 -4.82 5.19
CA VAL A 169 14.75 -5.84 4.69
C VAL A 169 14.36 -7.19 5.29
N PRO A 170 13.80 -8.15 4.52
CA PRO A 170 13.07 -9.29 5.09
C PRO A 170 13.84 -10.10 6.14
N ILE A 171 15.07 -10.53 5.84
CA ILE A 171 15.87 -11.34 6.76
C ILE A 171 16.29 -10.52 7.98
N TYR A 172 16.77 -9.29 7.76
CA TYR A 172 17.22 -8.41 8.84
C TYR A 172 16.05 -7.97 9.74
N SER A 173 14.88 -7.75 9.15
CA SER A 173 13.61 -7.46 9.83
C SER A 173 13.30 -8.55 10.85
N THR A 174 13.39 -9.82 10.45
CA THR A 174 13.18 -10.94 11.38
C THR A 174 14.23 -10.98 12.48
N VAL A 175 15.52 -10.79 12.17
CA VAL A 175 16.58 -10.77 13.20
C VAL A 175 16.33 -9.67 14.23
N VAL A 176 15.95 -8.47 13.80
CA VAL A 176 15.61 -7.37 14.70
C VAL A 176 14.31 -7.67 15.46
N MET A 177 13.32 -8.33 14.85
CA MET A 177 12.11 -8.76 15.56
C MET A 177 12.42 -9.75 16.68
N LEU A 178 13.34 -10.70 16.47
CA LEU A 178 13.79 -11.64 17.50
C LEU A 178 14.40 -10.92 18.70
N ASP A 179 15.24 -9.94 18.43
CA ASP A 179 15.85 -9.05 19.44
C ASP A 179 14.77 -8.24 20.19
N ILE A 180 13.77 -7.69 19.47
CA ILE A 180 12.62 -6.99 20.07
C ILE A 180 11.82 -7.86 21.05
N VAL A 181 11.69 -9.16 20.77
CA VAL A 181 10.95 -10.11 21.61
C VAL A 181 11.84 -10.89 22.60
N GLY A 182 13.12 -10.53 22.72
CA GLY A 182 14.05 -11.14 23.69
C GLY A 182 14.47 -12.57 23.34
N LYS A 183 14.57 -12.91 22.04
CA LYS A 183 15.01 -14.24 21.56
C LYS A 183 16.31 -14.13 20.74
N PRO A 184 17.21 -15.13 20.84
CA PRO A 184 18.50 -15.05 20.15
C PRO A 184 18.34 -15.23 18.63
N ALA A 185 19.17 -14.53 17.86
CA ALA A 185 19.10 -14.49 16.39
C ALA A 185 19.19 -15.88 15.72
N ILE A 186 19.78 -16.88 16.40
CA ILE A 186 19.85 -18.27 15.91
C ILE A 186 18.47 -18.89 15.66
N TRP A 187 17.42 -18.37 16.31
CA TRP A 187 16.04 -18.82 16.11
C TRP A 187 15.52 -18.50 14.70
N LEU A 188 16.19 -17.62 13.96
CA LEU A 188 15.96 -17.44 12.52
C LEU A 188 16.04 -18.77 11.76
N LEU A 189 16.92 -19.68 12.17
CA LEU A 189 17.07 -21.00 11.54
C LEU A 189 15.81 -21.86 11.65
N LEU A 190 15.00 -21.66 12.70
CA LEU A 190 13.76 -22.41 12.90
C LEU A 190 12.71 -22.08 11.85
N LEU A 191 12.81 -20.92 11.18
CA LEU A 191 11.90 -20.56 10.09
C LEU A 191 12.13 -21.37 8.81
N PHE A 192 13.29 -22.04 8.69
CA PHE A 192 13.60 -22.90 7.54
C PHE A 192 13.17 -24.36 7.73
N ILE A 193 12.72 -24.74 8.93
CA ILE A 193 12.22 -26.08 9.22
C ILE A 193 10.70 -26.09 8.99
N PRO A 194 10.17 -26.89 8.05
CA PRO A 194 8.73 -26.97 7.81
C PRO A 194 7.96 -27.35 9.07
N PHE A 195 6.74 -26.81 9.22
CA PHE A 195 5.83 -26.95 10.38
C PHE A 195 6.32 -26.27 11.67
N VAL A 196 7.60 -26.41 12.01
CA VAL A 196 8.22 -25.70 13.15
C VAL A 196 8.18 -24.20 12.94
N ASN A 197 8.39 -23.75 11.69
CA ASN A 197 8.30 -22.34 11.31
C ASN A 197 6.94 -21.70 11.64
N ILE A 198 5.83 -22.43 11.51
CA ILE A 198 4.48 -21.93 11.81
C ILE A 198 4.31 -21.73 13.32
N ILE A 199 4.65 -22.77 14.11
CA ILE A 199 4.58 -22.70 15.59
C ILE A 199 5.43 -21.54 16.09
N PHE A 200 6.64 -21.43 15.55
CA PHE A 200 7.56 -20.38 15.93
C PHE A 200 7.06 -18.98 15.53
N ALA A 201 6.50 -18.82 14.33
CA ALA A 201 5.90 -17.56 13.90
C ALA A 201 4.75 -17.13 14.82
N ILE A 202 3.85 -18.05 15.17
CA ILE A 202 2.74 -17.79 16.10
C ILE A 202 3.28 -17.34 17.46
N TRP A 203 4.30 -18.03 17.97
CA TRP A 203 4.90 -17.71 19.25
C TRP A 203 5.59 -16.34 19.23
N MET A 204 6.37 -16.03 18.20
CA MET A 204 6.99 -14.72 18.01
C MET A 204 5.95 -13.59 17.95
N VAL A 205 4.84 -13.79 17.25
CA VAL A 205 3.73 -12.81 17.19
C VAL A 205 3.06 -12.66 18.56
N ASN A 206 2.91 -13.74 19.33
CA ASN A 206 2.38 -13.67 20.70
C ASN A 206 3.29 -12.89 21.65
N LEU A 207 4.60 -13.12 21.56
CA LEU A 207 5.58 -12.39 22.36
C LEU A 207 5.56 -10.90 22.00
N LEU A 208 5.49 -10.56 20.71
CA LEU A 208 5.32 -9.17 20.29
C LEU A 208 4.03 -8.56 20.86
N ALA A 209 2.89 -9.27 20.80
CA ALA A 209 1.63 -8.80 21.38
C ALA A 209 1.78 -8.53 22.90
N LYS A 210 2.42 -9.45 23.63
CA LYS A 210 2.70 -9.33 25.07
C LYS A 210 3.62 -8.16 25.40
N ARG A 211 4.59 -7.83 24.53
CA ARG A 211 5.44 -6.62 24.64
C ARG A 211 4.63 -5.32 24.58
N PHE A 212 3.42 -5.34 24.06
CA PHE A 212 2.49 -4.21 24.09
C PHE A 212 1.35 -4.38 25.11
N GLY A 213 1.46 -5.35 26.03
CA GLY A 213 0.42 -5.64 27.02
C GLY A 213 -0.87 -6.19 26.40
N LYS A 214 -0.78 -6.84 25.23
CA LYS A 214 -1.92 -7.46 24.54
C LYS A 214 -2.03 -8.95 24.86
N ASP A 215 -3.26 -9.45 24.79
CA ASP A 215 -3.62 -10.84 25.05
C ASP A 215 -3.46 -11.76 23.82
N GLU A 216 -3.77 -13.03 24.01
CA GLU A 216 -3.79 -14.04 22.95
C GLU A 216 -4.85 -13.74 21.88
N GLY A 217 -5.96 -13.08 22.24
CA GLY A 217 -6.98 -12.65 21.27
C GLY A 217 -6.42 -11.65 20.26
N TYR A 218 -5.62 -10.69 20.72
CA TYR A 218 -4.90 -9.77 19.85
C TYR A 218 -3.85 -10.48 18.99
N THR A 219 -3.21 -11.52 19.52
CA THR A 219 -2.28 -12.38 18.75
C THR A 219 -3.00 -13.03 17.57
N VAL A 220 -4.19 -13.59 17.80
CA VAL A 220 -5.02 -14.16 16.72
C VAL A 220 -5.37 -13.09 15.69
N GLY A 221 -5.68 -11.86 16.13
CA GLY A 221 -5.89 -10.73 15.23
C GLY A 221 -4.67 -10.38 14.37
N LEU A 222 -3.47 -10.36 14.94
CA LEU A 222 -2.21 -10.16 14.22
C LEU A 222 -1.95 -11.24 13.17
N LEU A 223 -2.36 -12.48 13.43
CA LEU A 223 -2.19 -13.61 12.51
C LEU A 223 -3.23 -13.64 11.39
N LEU A 224 -4.51 -13.42 11.71
CA LEU A 224 -5.62 -13.52 10.74
C LEU A 224 -5.83 -12.25 9.94
N LEU A 225 -5.58 -11.08 10.53
CA LEU A 225 -5.81 -9.76 9.93
C LEU A 225 -4.59 -8.83 10.15
N PRO A 226 -3.39 -9.23 9.67
CA PRO A 226 -2.15 -8.48 9.91
C PRO A 226 -2.22 -7.04 9.41
N PHE A 227 -2.85 -6.82 8.26
CA PHE A 227 -3.04 -5.49 7.64
C PHE A 227 -3.98 -4.56 8.43
N VAL A 228 -4.62 -5.04 9.50
CA VAL A 228 -5.42 -4.23 10.43
C VAL A 228 -4.75 -4.15 11.79
N PHE A 229 -4.33 -5.30 12.36
CA PHE A 229 -3.80 -5.36 13.72
C PHE A 229 -2.38 -4.78 13.84
N TYR A 230 -1.49 -5.00 12.88
CA TYR A 230 -0.17 -4.35 12.93
C TYR A 230 -0.28 -2.82 12.87
N PRO A 231 -1.06 -2.23 11.95
CA PRO A 231 -1.35 -0.79 11.99
C PRO A 231 -1.97 -0.28 13.29
N MET A 232 -2.93 -1.01 13.86
CA MET A 232 -3.51 -0.62 15.15
C MET A 232 -2.45 -0.62 16.26
N LEU A 233 -1.52 -1.57 16.28
CA LEU A 233 -0.45 -1.67 17.27
C LEU A 233 0.67 -0.63 17.06
N GLY A 234 1.14 -0.51 15.83
CA GLY A 234 2.28 0.34 15.48
C GLY A 234 1.95 1.83 15.50
N LEU A 235 0.76 2.20 15.03
CA LEU A 235 0.32 3.59 14.94
C LEU A 235 -0.38 4.09 16.22
N SER A 236 -0.65 3.23 17.21
CA SER A 236 -1.18 3.66 18.51
C SER A 236 -0.15 4.46 19.31
N GLU A 237 -0.61 5.13 20.36
CA GLU A 237 0.26 5.81 21.34
C GLU A 237 0.84 4.84 22.39
N GLU A 238 0.46 3.55 22.34
CA GLU A 238 0.90 2.54 23.30
C GLU A 238 2.41 2.34 23.23
N GLN A 239 3.06 2.35 24.40
CA GLN A 239 4.48 2.09 24.54
C GLN A 239 4.75 0.60 24.73
N MET A 240 5.92 0.15 24.32
CA MET A 240 6.37 -1.21 24.64
C MET A 240 6.69 -1.32 26.13
N LEU A 241 6.27 -2.44 26.72
CA LEU A 241 6.72 -2.88 28.03
C LEU A 241 8.22 -3.28 27.96
N PRO A 242 8.99 -3.00 29.02
CA PRO A 242 10.38 -3.43 29.11
C PRO A 242 10.49 -4.96 29.21
N GLU A 243 11.70 -5.49 28.97
CA GLU A 243 11.95 -6.94 28.77
C GLU A 243 11.76 -7.77 30.03
N ASP A 244 12.04 -7.17 31.18
CA ASP A 244 11.81 -7.70 32.52
C ASP A 244 10.35 -7.63 32.98
N GLY A 245 9.57 -6.69 32.43
CA GLY A 245 8.15 -6.48 32.76
C GLY A 245 7.20 -7.48 32.11
N VAL A 246 7.67 -8.25 31.14
CA VAL A 246 6.94 -9.39 30.57
C VAL A 246 7.57 -10.64 31.15
N ASN A 247 6.81 -11.42 31.93
CA ASN A 247 7.29 -12.71 32.43
C ASN A 247 7.37 -13.68 31.24
N LEU A 248 8.44 -13.56 30.44
CA LEU A 248 8.72 -14.33 29.22
C LEU A 248 9.14 -15.78 29.54
N GLN A 249 8.83 -16.28 30.74
CA GLN A 249 9.12 -17.63 31.20
C GLN A 249 8.14 -18.64 30.60
N TYR A 250 8.32 -18.90 29.30
CA TYR A 250 7.89 -20.12 28.63
C TYR A 250 8.96 -20.52 27.61
#